data_AF-A0A6L4Z1V1-F1
#
_entry.id   AF-A0A6L4Z1V1-F1
#
_cell.length_a   1.000
_cell.length_b   1.000
_cell.length_c   1.000
_cell.angle_alpha   90.00
_cell.angle_beta   90.00
_cell.angle_gamma   90.00
#
_symmetry.space_group_name_H-M   'P 1'
#
loop_
_entity.id
_entity.type
_entity.pdbx_description
1 polymer ?
#
loop_
_entity_poly.entity_id
_entity_poly.type
_entity_poly.pdbx_seq_one_letter_code
_entity_poly.pdbx_strand_id
1 'polypeptide(L)'
;MKVKERIYREILIGVLSKRRSFTQLELSKTCDVSLGLVNKAIKELKEIGAVDVGLRQFRVIDPSKILLNWAAKRNLKKDISASYNINMPITELEKEMPFILTAYSGWR
;
A
#
# COMPACT_ATOMS: atom_id res chain seq x y z
N MET A 1 1.81 0.94 -9.42
CA MET A 1 2.29 1.04 -8.02
C MET A 1 3.78 1.40 -7.94
N LYS A 2 4.11 2.51 -7.28
CA LYS A 2 5.51 2.96 -7.10
C LYS A 2 6.28 2.08 -6.11
N VAL A 3 7.61 2.10 -6.20
CA VAL A 3 8.50 1.30 -5.35
C VAL A 3 8.26 1.52 -3.85
N LYS A 4 8.10 2.78 -3.41
CA LYS A 4 7.80 3.11 -2.00
C LYS A 4 6.45 2.57 -1.52
N GLU A 5 5.46 2.51 -2.41
CA GLU A 5 4.12 2.04 -2.07
C GLU A 5 4.13 0.53 -1.79
N ARG A 6 5.02 -0.24 -2.44
CA ARG A 6 5.26 -1.66 -2.11
C ARG A 6 5.74 -1.82 -0.67
N ILE A 7 6.68 -0.96 -0.23
CA ILE A 7 7.21 -0.98 1.15
C ILE A 7 6.09 -0.70 2.16
N TYR A 8 5.28 0.34 1.92
CA TYR A 8 4.17 0.68 2.82
C TYR A 8 3.12 -0.44 2.87
N ARG A 9 2.77 -1.02 1.72
CA ARG A 9 1.86 -2.17 1.64
C ARG A 9 2.38 -3.35 2.45
N GLU A 10 3.65 -3.70 2.31
CA GLU A 10 4.25 -4.83 3.01
C GLU A 10 4.24 -4.65 4.53
N ILE A 11 4.56 -3.44 5.00
CA ILE A 11 4.47 -3.09 6.43
C ILE A 11 3.03 -3.23 6.93
N LEU A 12 2.06 -2.69 6.20
CA LEU A 12 0.64 -2.73 6.56
C LEU A 12 0.07 -4.16 6.56
N ILE A 13 0.46 -4.98 5.59
CA ILE A 13 0.11 -6.41 5.56
C ILE A 13 0.69 -7.12 6.79
N GLY A 14 1.95 -6.86 7.12
CA GLY A 14 2.55 -7.42 8.33
C GLY A 14 1.78 -7.03 9.59
N VAL A 15 1.36 -5.77 9.70
CA VAL A 15 0.52 -5.30 10.83
C VAL A 15 -0.81 -6.05 10.89
N LEU A 16 -1.48 -6.26 9.75
CA LEU A 16 -2.71 -7.06 9.68
C LEU A 16 -2.48 -8.50 10.17
N SER A 17 -1.32 -9.06 9.86
CA SER A 17 -0.85 -10.37 10.35
C SER A 17 -0.29 -10.33 11.79
N LYS A 18 -0.64 -9.32 12.60
CA LYS A 18 -0.22 -9.11 14.00
C LYS A 18 1.29 -8.89 14.20
N ARG A 19 2.04 -8.59 13.14
CA ARG A 19 3.46 -8.28 13.20
C ARG A 19 3.69 -6.76 13.21
N ARG A 20 4.37 -6.25 14.24
CA ARG A 20 4.67 -4.81 14.39
C ARG A 20 6.14 -4.44 14.29
N SER A 21 7.06 -5.39 14.22
CA SER A 21 8.50 -5.12 14.15
C SER A 21 9.08 -5.63 12.84
N PHE A 22 9.95 -4.83 12.23
CA PHE A 22 10.53 -5.10 10.93
C PHE A 22 11.99 -4.65 10.88
N THR A 23 12.76 -5.26 9.98
CA THR A 23 14.12 -4.80 9.66
C THR A 23 14.16 -4.21 8.26
N GLN A 24 15.06 -3.26 8.04
CA GLN A 24 15.24 -2.61 6.73
C GLN A 24 15.78 -3.60 5.70
N LEU A 25 16.68 -4.49 6.12
CA LEU A 25 17.27 -5.52 5.26
C LEU A 25 16.21 -6.51 4.76
N GLU A 26 15.31 -6.92 5.65
CA GLU A 26 14.22 -7.81 5.27
C GLU A 26 13.28 -7.15 4.27
N LEU A 27 12.83 -5.92 4.52
CA LEU A 27 11.95 -5.20 3.59
C LEU A 27 12.62 -4.97 2.23
N SER A 28 13.93 -4.74 2.20
CA SER A 28 14.71 -4.63 0.97
C SER A 28 14.61 -5.92 0.15
N LYS A 29 14.75 -7.10 0.79
CA LYS A 29 14.63 -8.40 0.15
C LYS A 29 13.20 -8.71 -0.29
N THR A 30 12.22 -8.54 0.61
CA THR A 30 10.81 -8.87 0.33
C THR A 30 10.21 -7.98 -0.76
N CYS A 31 10.56 -6.69 -0.79
CA CYS A 31 10.05 -5.76 -1.79
C CYS A 31 10.88 -5.75 -3.10
N ASP A 32 12.03 -6.42 -3.12
CA ASP A 32 13.03 -6.37 -4.19
C ASP A 32 13.47 -4.93 -4.53
N VAL A 33 14.02 -4.25 -3.52
CA VAL A 33 14.39 -2.82 -3.59
C VAL A 33 15.70 -2.56 -2.86
N SER A 34 16.40 -1.48 -3.21
CA SER A 34 17.63 -1.10 -2.51
C SER A 34 17.37 -0.72 -1.05
N LEU A 35 18.34 -1.03 -0.18
CA LEU A 35 18.29 -0.66 1.25
C LEU A 35 18.14 0.86 1.44
N GLY A 36 18.76 1.66 0.58
CA GLY A 36 18.63 3.13 0.60
C GLY A 36 17.19 3.62 0.38
N LEU A 37 16.42 2.98 -0.51
CA LEU A 37 15.01 3.30 -0.72
C LEU A 37 14.16 2.95 0.50
N VAL A 38 14.45 1.80 1.14
CA VAL A 38 13.79 1.40 2.40
C VAL A 38 14.08 2.39 3.51
N ASN A 39 15.35 2.78 3.69
CA ASN A 39 15.75 3.77 4.68
C ASN A 39 15.06 5.12 4.46
N LYS A 40 14.96 5.57 3.21
CA LYS A 40 14.24 6.81 2.87
C LYS A 40 12.75 6.70 3.21
N ALA A 41 12.12 5.57 2.89
CA ALA A 41 10.70 5.33 3.20
C ALA A 41 10.46 5.33 4.72
N ILE A 42 11.31 4.67 5.49
CA ILE A 42 11.20 4.58 6.96
C ILE A 42 11.47 5.94 7.62
N LYS A 43 12.42 6.73 7.09
CA LYS A 43 12.66 8.09 7.57
C LYS A 43 11.40 8.94 7.46
N GLU A 44 10.71 8.88 6.32
CA GLU A 44 9.42 9.58 6.13
C GLU A 44 8.34 9.09 7.10
N LEU A 45 8.28 7.78 7.37
CA LEU A 45 7.34 7.23 8.36
C LEU A 45 7.68 7.63 9.79
N LYS A 46 8.97 7.80 10.10
CA LYS A 46 9.44 8.27 11.41
C LYS A 46 9.07 9.74 11.61
N GLU A 47 9.25 10.58 10.59
CA GLU A 47 8.92 12.01 10.63
C GLU A 47 7.44 12.27 10.91
N ILE A 48 6.54 11.43 10.41
CA ILE A 48 5.10 11.51 10.72
C ILE A 48 4.72 10.81 12.05
N GLY A 49 5.69 10.26 12.77
CA GLY A 49 5.47 9.53 14.02
C GLY A 49 4.65 8.24 13.84
N ALA A 50 4.77 7.57 12.69
CA ALA A 50 4.10 6.30 12.44
C ALA A 50 4.94 5.09 12.89
N VAL A 51 6.25 5.24 12.97
CA VAL A 51 7.19 4.20 13.39
C VAL A 51 8.20 4.73 14.41
N ASP A 52 8.62 3.84 15.31
CA ASP A 52 9.76 4.04 16.20
C ASP A 52 10.97 3.28 15.63
N VAL A 53 12.12 3.95 15.51
CA VAL A 53 13.32 3.37 14.87
C VAL A 53 14.38 3.12 15.93
N GLY A 54 14.63 1.86 16.24
CA GLY A 54 15.74 1.41 17.10
C GLY A 54 17.00 1.10 16.30
N LEU A 55 18.01 0.52 16.99
CA LEU A 55 19.33 0.23 16.42
C LEU A 55 19.32 -0.85 15.32
N ARG A 56 18.51 -1.90 15.47
CA ARG A 56 18.49 -3.07 14.56
C ARG A 56 17.16 -3.27 13.81
N GLN A 57 16.08 -2.76 14.39
CA GLN A 57 14.73 -2.92 13.88
C GLN A 57 13.94 -1.66 14.18
N PHE A 58 12.82 -1.50 13.47
CA PHE A 58 11.83 -0.48 13.77
C PHE A 58 10.50 -1.13 14.12
N ARG A 59 9.69 -0.42 14.89
CA ARG A 59 8.36 -0.83 15.33
C ARG A 59 7.31 0.11 14.76
N VAL A 60 6.22 -0.45 14.26
CA VAL A 60 5.05 0.33 13.86
C VAL A 60 4.26 0.74 15.10
N ILE A 61 4.15 2.05 15.32
CA ILE A 61 3.38 2.65 16.42
C ILE A 61 1.94 2.86 15.95
N ASP A 62 1.79 3.49 14.78
CA ASP A 62 0.50 3.94 14.25
C ASP A 62 0.36 3.56 12.77
N PRO A 63 -0.27 2.40 12.49
CA PRO A 63 -0.54 1.94 11.13
C PRO A 63 -1.47 2.88 10.34
N SER A 64 -2.39 3.55 11.03
CA SER A 64 -3.37 4.44 10.39
C SER A 64 -2.67 5.63 9.75
N LYS A 65 -1.64 6.19 10.39
CA LYS A 65 -0.81 7.25 9.78
C LYS A 65 -0.07 6.79 8.54
N ILE A 66 0.44 5.55 8.51
CA ILE A 66 1.07 4.97 7.31
C ILE A 66 0.04 4.91 6.18
N LEU A 67 -1.15 4.37 6.46
CA LEU A 67 -2.23 4.22 5.49
C LEU A 67 -2.71 5.57 4.96
N LEU A 68 -2.95 6.54 5.84
CA LEU A 68 -3.40 7.89 5.47
C LEU A 68 -2.35 8.62 4.63
N ASN A 69 -1.07 8.56 5.02
CA ASN A 69 0.02 9.17 4.24
C ASN A 69 0.17 8.51 2.86
N TRP A 70 -0.04 7.20 2.76
CA TRP A 70 -0.05 6.50 1.48
C TRP A 70 -1.25 6.92 0.63
N ALA A 71 -2.46 6.89 1.19
CA ALA A 71 -3.69 7.28 0.50
C ALA A 71 -3.63 8.71 -0.03
N ALA A 72 -3.11 9.66 0.76
CA ALA A 72 -2.98 11.06 0.37
C ALA A 72 -2.02 11.30 -0.81
N LYS A 73 -1.00 10.44 -0.99
CA LYS A 73 0.04 10.59 -2.03
C LYS A 73 -0.19 9.70 -3.26
N ARG A 74 -1.06 8.70 -3.15
CA ARG A 74 -1.31 7.71 -4.19
C ARG A 74 -2.12 8.33 -5.32
N ASN A 75 -1.69 8.12 -6.56
CA ASN A 75 -2.44 8.53 -7.73
C ASN A 75 -3.11 7.30 -8.36
N LEU A 76 -4.38 7.08 -8.03
CA LEU A 76 -5.16 5.94 -8.51
C LEU A 76 -5.27 5.89 -10.04
N LYS A 77 -5.26 7.03 -10.74
CA LYS A 77 -5.31 7.06 -12.21
C LYS A 77 -4.12 6.33 -12.84
N LYS A 78 -2.96 6.33 -12.17
CA LYS A 78 -1.76 5.62 -12.64
C LYS A 78 -1.79 4.12 -12.37
N ASP A 79 -2.72 3.64 -11.55
CA ASP A 79 -2.90 2.23 -11.25
C ASP A 79 -3.96 1.57 -12.15
N ILE A 80 -4.67 2.34 -13.00
CA ILE A 80 -5.61 1.80 -13.99
C ILE A 80 -4.80 1.07 -15.06
N SER A 81 -4.93 -0.26 -15.13
CA SER A 81 -4.30 -1.09 -16.17
C SER A 81 -5.11 -1.12 -17.47
N ALA A 82 -6.43 -1.06 -17.35
CA ALA A 82 -7.35 -1.04 -18.48
C ALA A 82 -8.63 -0.28 -18.11
N SER A 83 -9.19 0.42 -19.10
CA SER A 83 -10.47 1.11 -18.98
C SER A 83 -11.38 0.65 -20.11
N TYR A 84 -12.56 0.17 -19.77
CA TYR A 84 -13.56 -0.29 -20.74
C TYR A 84 -14.79 0.61 -20.64
N ASN A 85 -15.31 1.02 -21.79
CA ASN A 85 -16.62 1.64 -21.87
C ASN A 85 -17.60 0.57 -22.34
N ILE A 86 -18.58 0.25 -21.50
CA ILE A 86 -19.59 -0.75 -21.79
C ILE A 86 -20.93 -0.04 -21.74
N ASN A 87 -21.59 0.03 -22.89
CA ASN A 87 -22.87 0.69 -23.04
C ASN A 87 -24.01 -0.27 -22.67
N MET A 88 -24.02 -0.73 -21.42
CA MET A 88 -25.06 -1.59 -20.86
C MET A 88 -25.42 -1.15 -19.44
N PRO A 89 -26.66 -1.43 -18.98
CA PRO A 89 -27.04 -1.19 -17.59
C PRO A 89 -26.17 -1.99 -16.61
N ILE A 90 -25.80 -1.37 -15.49
CA ILE A 90 -24.93 -1.96 -14.45
C ILE A 90 -25.47 -3.32 -13.96
N THR A 91 -26.78 -3.41 -13.77
CA THR A 91 -27.46 -4.64 -13.32
C THR A 91 -27.38 -5.80 -14.31
N GLU A 92 -27.26 -5.53 -15.60
CA GLU A 92 -27.06 -6.58 -16.61
C GLU A 92 -25.60 -6.98 -16.68
N LEU A 93 -24.68 -6.00 -16.58
CA LEU A 93 -23.24 -6.22 -16.54
C LEU A 93 -22.84 -7.14 -15.37
N GLU A 94 -23.36 -6.89 -14.17
CA GLU A 94 -23.07 -7.70 -12.98
C GLU A 94 -23.57 -9.14 -13.10
N LYS A 95 -24.65 -9.39 -13.86
CA LYS A 95 -25.17 -10.75 -14.10
C LYS A 95 -24.31 -11.54 -15.07
N GLU A 96 -23.75 -10.89 -16.08
CA GLU A 96 -22.93 -11.54 -17.10
C GLU A 96 -21.46 -11.73 -16.66
N MET A 97 -21.01 -11.02 -15.64
CA MET A 97 -19.63 -11.12 -15.17
C MET A 97 -19.37 -12.44 -14.41
N PRO A 98 -18.34 -13.22 -14.80
CA PRO A 98 -17.99 -14.47 -14.13
C PRO A 98 -17.22 -14.26 -12.80
N PHE A 99 -17.10 -13.02 -12.31
CA PHE A 99 -16.35 -12.67 -11.11
C PHE A 99 -17.01 -11.52 -10.33
N ILE A 100 -16.76 -11.47 -9.03
CA ILE A 100 -17.28 -10.44 -8.13
C ILE A 100 -16.34 -9.21 -8.16
N LEU A 101 -16.91 -8.04 -8.45
CA LEU A 101 -16.18 -6.78 -8.35
C LEU A 101 -15.99 -6.40 -6.87
N THR A 102 -14.74 -6.40 -6.40
CA THR A 102 -14.41 -6.15 -4.99
C THR A 102 -14.15 -4.66 -4.66
N ALA A 103 -14.18 -3.79 -5.67
CA ALA A 103 -14.07 -2.35 -5.52
C ALA A 103 -14.89 -1.66 -6.62
N TYR A 104 -16.21 -1.60 -6.42
CA TYR A 104 -17.10 -0.89 -7.34
C TYR A 104 -17.29 0.57 -6.90
N SER A 105 -17.15 1.49 -7.85
CA SER A 105 -17.29 2.95 -7.72
C SER A 105 -16.19 3.71 -6.94
N GLY A 106 -15.04 3.91 -7.60
CA GLY A 106 -14.37 5.20 -7.42
C GLY A 106 -15.26 6.27 -8.07
N TRP A 107 -16.17 6.86 -7.30
CA TRP A 107 -16.99 7.98 -7.76
C TRP A 107 -16.07 9.09 -8.29
N ARG A 108 -16.42 9.65 -9.44
CA ARG A 108 -15.60 10.64 -10.15
C ARG A 108 -16.14 12.03 -9.95
#